data_AF-A0A8X6XTK6-F1
#
_entry.id   AF-A0A8X6XTK6-F1
#
_cell.length_a   1.000
_cell.length_b   1.000
_cell.length_c   1.000
_cell.angle_alpha   90.00
_cell.angle_beta   90.00
_cell.angle_gamma   90.00
#
_symmetry.space_group_name_H-M   'P 1'
#
loop_
_entity.id
_entity.type
_entity.pdbx_description
1 polymer ?
#
loop_
_entity_poly.entity_id
_entity_poly.type
_entity_poly.pdbx_seq_one_letter_code
_entity_poly.pdbx_strand_id
1 'polypeptide(L)'
;MYQDNYPEMLKSAYVINISPYFTLVFNIVKVFLAASIMKKCHFCSRDDIKHKLLNVMDADELPAFLGGNKTDPDGNPLCLTFVNHAGKVPPKYFANKRSISFSKVEGVQKLIVPRSSFSEIKVEVSEPGMIIEWEFEIKSKDIGFGLYFEDSSKEMVDIVSVQRIDTEEFSETGCHKCEKAGTYVLLFDNSYSWMRSKEVHYRVVISSSKTLGDISLD
;
A
#
# COMPACT_ATOMS: atom_id res chain seq x y z
N MET A 1 5.41 8.08 -20.64
CA MET A 1 5.53 7.05 -21.72
C MET A 1 4.21 6.86 -22.45
N TYR A 2 3.16 6.27 -21.87
CA TYR A 2 1.92 5.99 -22.64
C TYR A 2 1.20 7.27 -23.10
N GLN A 3 1.09 8.29 -22.24
CA GLN A 3 0.40 9.54 -22.57
C GLN A 3 1.14 10.35 -23.63
N ASP A 4 2.48 10.36 -23.56
CA ASP A 4 3.33 11.14 -24.46
C ASP A 4 3.41 10.52 -25.87
N ASN A 5 3.18 9.21 -25.98
CA ASN A 5 3.27 8.47 -27.24
C ASN A 5 1.90 8.09 -27.82
N TYR A 6 0.83 8.06 -27.00
CA TYR A 6 -0.52 7.64 -27.40
C TYR A 6 -1.64 8.48 -26.74
N PRO A 7 -1.67 9.81 -26.96
CA PRO A 7 -2.51 10.73 -26.18
C PRO A 7 -4.03 10.51 -26.29
N GLU A 8 -4.52 9.85 -27.35
CA GLU A 8 -5.97 9.65 -27.60
C GLU A 8 -6.43 8.19 -27.66
N MET A 9 -5.60 7.22 -27.24
CA MET A 9 -6.03 5.81 -27.24
C MET A 9 -7.09 5.47 -26.19
N LEU A 10 -7.14 6.22 -25.09
CA LEU A 10 -8.10 5.97 -24.02
C LEU A 10 -9.44 6.63 -24.34
N LYS A 11 -10.51 5.83 -24.44
CA LYS A 11 -11.89 6.31 -24.55
C LYS A 11 -12.48 6.64 -23.18
N SER A 12 -12.49 5.66 -22.28
CA SER A 12 -12.99 5.76 -20.90
C SER A 12 -12.27 4.75 -20.01
N ALA A 13 -12.06 5.08 -18.74
CA ALA A 13 -11.51 4.18 -17.72
C ALA A 13 -12.50 4.07 -16.55
N TYR A 14 -12.94 2.87 -16.22
CA TYR A 14 -13.85 2.62 -15.09
C TYR A 14 -13.08 2.02 -13.93
N VAL A 15 -13.05 2.72 -12.80
CA VAL A 15 -12.40 2.26 -11.57
C VAL A 15 -13.46 1.69 -10.66
N ILE A 16 -13.30 0.42 -10.29
CA ILE A 16 -14.30 -0.39 -9.62
C ILE A 16 -13.73 -1.00 -8.34
N ASN A 17 -14.58 -1.42 -7.41
CA ASN A 17 -14.16 -2.01 -6.12
C ASN A 17 -13.16 -1.13 -5.36
N ILE A 18 -13.40 0.18 -5.35
CA ILE A 18 -12.54 1.18 -4.74
C ILE A 18 -12.45 0.93 -3.24
N SER A 19 -11.24 0.65 -2.74
CA SER A 19 -11.00 0.53 -1.31
C SER A 19 -10.86 1.90 -0.65
N PRO A 20 -11.02 2.02 0.68
CA PRO A 20 -10.76 3.27 1.40
C PRO A 20 -9.33 3.82 1.21
N TYR A 21 -8.37 2.95 0.87
CA TYR A 21 -6.98 3.30 0.60
C TYR A 21 -6.71 3.72 -0.86
N PHE A 22 -7.69 3.59 -1.76
CA PHE A 22 -7.50 3.91 -3.17
C PHE A 22 -7.02 5.35 -3.38
N THR A 23 -7.60 6.31 -2.65
CA THR A 23 -7.24 7.73 -2.75
C THR A 23 -5.76 7.98 -2.47
N LEU A 24 -5.15 7.21 -1.56
CA LEU A 24 -3.72 7.29 -1.28
C LEU A 24 -2.89 6.94 -2.51
N VAL A 25 -3.10 5.74 -3.06
CA VAL A 25 -2.36 5.24 -4.22
C VAL A 25 -2.63 6.11 -5.43
N PHE A 26 -3.88 6.49 -5.65
CA PHE A 26 -4.27 7.30 -6.79
C PHE A 26 -3.67 8.70 -6.75
N ASN A 27 -3.49 9.30 -5.58
CA ASN A 27 -2.80 10.60 -5.46
C ASN A 27 -1.34 10.55 -5.92
N ILE A 28 -0.66 9.42 -5.70
CA ILE A 28 0.71 9.21 -6.20
C ILE A 28 0.69 9.10 -7.73
N VAL A 29 -0.23 8.28 -8.28
CA VAL A 29 -0.33 8.06 -9.73
C VAL A 29 -0.79 9.32 -10.47
N LYS A 30 -1.70 10.10 -9.88
CA LYS A 30 -2.32 11.28 -10.49
C LYS A 30 -1.31 12.37 -10.89
N VAL A 31 -0.19 12.49 -10.19
CA VAL A 31 0.90 13.44 -10.54
C VAL A 31 1.44 13.18 -11.95
N PHE A 32 1.32 11.94 -12.42
CA PHE A 32 1.79 11.51 -13.73
C PHE A 32 0.68 11.41 -14.78
N LEU A 33 -0.57 11.75 -14.44
CA LEU A 33 -1.70 11.67 -15.35
C LEU A 33 -2.09 13.05 -15.92
N ALA A 34 -1.98 13.21 -17.23
CA ALA A 34 -2.55 14.33 -17.97
C ALA A 34 -4.05 14.55 -17.66
N ALA A 35 -4.45 15.82 -17.63
CA ALA A 35 -5.83 16.24 -17.33
C ALA A 35 -6.87 15.64 -18.29
N SER A 36 -6.49 15.37 -19.54
CA SER A 36 -7.35 14.71 -20.53
C SER A 36 -7.70 13.26 -20.16
N ILE A 37 -6.77 12.51 -19.55
CA ILE A 37 -7.02 11.16 -19.05
C ILE A 37 -7.86 11.20 -17.77
N MET A 38 -7.58 12.15 -16.88
CA MET A 38 -8.34 12.34 -15.64
C MET A 38 -9.84 12.55 -15.91
N LYS A 39 -10.19 13.33 -16.95
CA LYS A 39 -11.59 13.56 -17.35
C LYS A 39 -12.30 12.31 -17.89
N LYS A 40 -11.55 11.28 -18.30
CA LYS A 40 -12.07 10.02 -18.84
C LYS A 40 -12.16 8.91 -17.77
N CYS A 41 -11.75 9.20 -16.53
CA CYS A 41 -11.86 8.26 -15.40
C CYS A 41 -13.23 8.36 -14.72
N HIS A 42 -13.89 7.23 -14.56
CA HIS A 42 -15.19 7.09 -13.90
C HIS A 42 -15.03 6.20 -12.66
N PHE A 43 -15.26 6.76 -11.49
CA PHE A 43 -15.22 6.03 -10.22
C PHE A 43 -16.59 5.44 -9.95
N CYS A 44 -16.65 4.13 -9.75
CA CYS A 44 -17.90 3.38 -9.59
C CYS A 44 -17.98 2.80 -8.18
N SER A 45 -19.14 2.95 -7.57
CA SER A 45 -19.54 2.20 -6.39
C SER A 45 -19.90 0.76 -6.78
N ARG A 46 -20.16 -0.09 -5.79
CA ARG A 46 -20.65 -1.46 -6.06
C ARG A 46 -22.05 -1.49 -6.64
N ASP A 47 -22.87 -0.49 -6.36
CA ASP A 47 -24.29 -0.52 -6.72
C ASP A 47 -24.55 0.01 -8.14
N ASP A 48 -23.69 0.90 -8.64
CA ASP A 48 -23.84 1.55 -9.95
C ASP A 48 -22.93 0.95 -11.05
N ILE A 49 -21.91 0.17 -10.70
CA ILE A 49 -20.96 -0.44 -11.64
C ILE A 49 -21.65 -1.20 -12.77
N LYS A 50 -22.59 -2.10 -12.45
CA LYS A 50 -23.26 -2.94 -13.44
C LYS A 50 -24.01 -2.10 -14.46
N HIS A 51 -24.78 -1.12 -13.98
CA HIS A 51 -25.53 -0.22 -14.84
C HIS A 51 -24.60 0.64 -15.71
N LYS A 52 -23.53 1.20 -15.15
CA LYS A 52 -22.55 2.01 -15.88
C LYS A 52 -21.84 1.21 -16.98
N LEU A 53 -21.43 -0.02 -16.70
CA LEU A 53 -20.74 -0.87 -17.68
C LEU A 53 -21.69 -1.34 -18.79
N LEU A 54 -22.93 -1.72 -18.47
CA LEU A 54 -23.93 -2.14 -19.47
C LEU A 54 -24.38 -1.00 -20.39
N ASN A 55 -24.23 0.26 -19.99
CA ASN A 55 -24.49 1.41 -20.86
C ASN A 55 -23.41 1.62 -21.94
N VAL A 56 -22.24 1.01 -21.78
CA VAL A 56 -21.10 1.19 -22.71
C VAL A 56 -20.64 -0.11 -23.38
N MET A 57 -21.12 -1.26 -22.91
CA MET A 57 -20.76 -2.59 -23.39
C MET A 57 -21.99 -3.50 -23.30
N ASP A 58 -22.24 -4.27 -24.37
CA ASP A 58 -23.34 -5.23 -24.39
C ASP A 58 -23.15 -6.32 -23.32
N ALA A 59 -24.26 -6.81 -22.75
CA ALA A 59 -24.23 -7.79 -21.68
C ALA A 59 -23.48 -9.07 -22.07
N ASP A 60 -23.62 -9.53 -23.31
CA ASP A 60 -22.97 -10.75 -23.82
C ASP A 60 -21.48 -10.58 -24.10
N GLU A 61 -20.99 -9.33 -24.14
CA GLU A 61 -19.58 -8.99 -24.28
C GLU A 61 -18.92 -8.63 -22.93
N LEU A 62 -19.71 -8.33 -21.91
CA LEU A 62 -19.24 -8.00 -20.57
C LEU A 62 -19.06 -9.29 -19.74
N PRO A 63 -17.86 -9.53 -19.15
CA PRO A 63 -17.65 -10.66 -18.23
C PRO A 63 -18.68 -10.73 -17.10
N ALA A 64 -19.14 -11.95 -16.81
CA ALA A 64 -20.16 -12.19 -15.79
C ALA A 64 -19.75 -11.68 -14.40
N PHE A 65 -18.46 -11.78 -14.04
CA PHE A 65 -17.95 -11.24 -12.78
C PHE A 65 -18.02 -9.70 -12.66
N LEU A 66 -18.26 -8.99 -13.78
CA LEU A 66 -18.50 -7.54 -13.84
C LEU A 66 -19.99 -7.17 -14.02
N GLY A 67 -20.88 -8.16 -14.03
CA GLY A 67 -22.32 -7.98 -14.12
C GLY A 67 -22.94 -8.20 -15.51
N GLY A 68 -22.16 -8.71 -16.48
CA GLY A 68 -22.67 -9.15 -17.78
C GLY A 68 -23.01 -10.64 -17.84
N ASN A 69 -23.00 -11.21 -19.04
CA ASN A 69 -23.34 -12.60 -19.34
C ASN A 69 -22.15 -13.40 -19.90
N LYS A 70 -21.03 -12.74 -20.27
CA LYS A 70 -19.91 -13.42 -20.92
C LYS A 70 -19.20 -14.35 -19.93
N THR A 71 -18.98 -15.58 -20.34
CA THR A 71 -18.20 -16.59 -19.60
C THR A 71 -17.15 -17.21 -20.52
N ASP A 72 -16.21 -17.97 -19.96
CA ASP A 72 -15.39 -18.89 -20.76
C ASP A 72 -16.24 -20.01 -21.39
N PRO A 73 -15.70 -20.76 -22.38
CA PRO A 73 -16.41 -21.88 -23.00
C PRO A 73 -16.87 -22.98 -22.04
N ASP A 74 -16.22 -23.11 -20.89
CA ASP A 74 -16.58 -24.04 -19.81
C ASP A 74 -17.62 -23.47 -18.82
N GLY A 75 -18.10 -22.24 -19.06
CA GLY A 75 -19.04 -21.54 -18.20
C GLY A 75 -18.39 -20.74 -17.06
N ASN A 76 -17.05 -20.64 -17.00
CA ASN A 76 -16.40 -19.90 -15.92
C ASN A 76 -16.70 -18.39 -16.00
N PRO A 77 -17.32 -17.79 -14.96
CA PRO A 77 -17.72 -16.39 -14.98
C PRO A 77 -16.55 -15.41 -14.85
N LEU A 78 -15.35 -15.89 -14.49
CA LEU A 78 -14.14 -15.09 -14.36
C LEU A 78 -13.43 -14.84 -15.70
N CYS A 79 -13.80 -15.55 -16.76
CA CYS A 79 -13.20 -15.38 -18.09
C CYS A 79 -11.66 -15.53 -18.09
N LEU A 80 -11.15 -16.59 -17.45
CA LEU A 80 -9.71 -16.85 -17.27
C LEU A 80 -8.96 -17.08 -18.58
N THR A 81 -9.66 -17.37 -19.69
CA THR A 81 -9.02 -17.53 -20.99
C THR A 81 -8.43 -16.23 -21.55
N PHE A 82 -8.96 -15.07 -21.14
CA PHE A 82 -8.47 -13.76 -21.58
C PHE A 82 -8.29 -12.72 -20.47
N VAL A 83 -8.78 -12.99 -19.25
CA VAL A 83 -8.56 -12.15 -18.07
C VAL A 83 -7.62 -12.86 -17.10
N ASN A 84 -6.46 -12.26 -16.86
CA ASN A 84 -5.56 -12.69 -15.81
C ASN A 84 -5.93 -11.98 -14.50
N HIS A 85 -6.45 -12.72 -13.51
CA HIS A 85 -6.84 -12.19 -12.20
C HIS A 85 -5.67 -12.05 -11.22
N ALA A 86 -4.45 -12.28 -11.71
CA ALA A 86 -3.23 -12.39 -10.92
C ALA A 86 -3.33 -13.47 -9.81
N GLY A 87 -2.28 -13.58 -9.00
CA GLY A 87 -2.19 -14.53 -7.92
C GLY A 87 -0.87 -14.37 -7.18
N LYS A 88 -0.65 -15.17 -6.13
CA LYS A 88 0.64 -15.20 -5.45
C LYS A 88 1.71 -15.67 -6.45
N VAL A 89 2.72 -14.83 -6.69
CA VAL A 89 3.86 -15.20 -7.52
C VAL A 89 4.66 -16.29 -6.79
N PRO A 90 4.92 -17.46 -7.41
CA PRO A 90 5.69 -18.51 -6.75
C PRO A 90 7.11 -18.07 -6.40
N PRO A 91 7.67 -18.48 -5.23
CA PRO A 91 9.00 -18.02 -4.77
C PRO A 91 10.14 -18.25 -5.76
N LYS A 92 10.05 -19.31 -6.59
CA LYS A 92 11.04 -19.60 -7.63
C LYS A 92 11.19 -18.50 -8.71
N TYR A 93 10.20 -17.61 -8.83
CA TYR A 93 10.24 -16.47 -9.76
C TYR A 93 10.67 -15.17 -9.09
N PHE A 94 10.93 -15.19 -7.79
CA PHE A 94 11.44 -14.01 -7.09
C PHE A 94 12.86 -13.74 -7.57
N ALA A 95 13.02 -12.66 -8.33
CA ALA A 95 14.32 -12.10 -8.62
C ALA A 95 14.80 -11.36 -7.36
N ASN A 96 15.68 -11.99 -6.59
CA ASN A 96 16.20 -11.38 -5.39
C ASN A 96 17.19 -10.25 -5.69
N LYS A 97 17.00 -9.18 -4.91
CA LYS A 97 17.88 -8.04 -4.63
C LYS A 97 17.75 -6.82 -5.52
N ARG A 98 17.38 -5.71 -4.85
CA ARG A 98 17.82 -4.37 -5.21
C ARG A 98 19.28 -4.41 -5.65
N SER A 99 19.61 -3.69 -6.72
CA SER A 99 21.00 -3.55 -7.19
C SER A 99 21.93 -2.95 -6.12
N ILE A 100 21.35 -2.29 -5.12
CA ILE A 100 22.03 -1.65 -4.00
C ILE A 100 21.48 -2.21 -2.69
N SER A 101 22.37 -2.56 -1.76
CA SER A 101 22.02 -2.96 -0.38
C SER A 101 21.16 -1.89 0.29
N PHE A 102 20.07 -2.28 0.95
CA PHE A 102 19.18 -1.32 1.62
C PHE A 102 19.91 -0.41 2.60
N SER A 103 20.90 -0.94 3.33
CA SER A 103 21.78 -0.17 4.22
C SER A 103 22.53 1.01 3.56
N LYS A 104 22.56 1.08 2.23
CA LYS A 104 23.20 2.15 1.44
C LYS A 104 22.19 3.10 0.78
N VAL A 105 20.89 2.85 0.93
CA VAL A 105 19.84 3.74 0.42
C VAL A 105 19.82 5.01 1.27
N GLU A 106 19.63 6.16 0.61
CA GLU A 106 19.57 7.46 1.28
C GLU A 106 18.42 7.50 2.31
N GLY A 107 18.70 8.08 3.47
CA GLY A 107 17.74 8.18 4.58
C GLY A 107 17.60 6.91 5.43
N VAL A 108 18.29 5.82 5.10
CA VAL A 108 18.33 4.61 5.93
C VAL A 108 19.24 4.82 7.13
N GLN A 109 18.71 4.49 8.30
CA GLN A 109 19.40 4.52 9.58
C GLN A 109 19.67 3.10 10.07
N LYS A 110 20.62 2.98 11.00
CA LYS A 110 20.98 1.71 11.65
C LYS A 110 20.57 1.75 13.12
N LEU A 111 19.90 0.70 13.56
CA LEU A 111 19.50 0.47 14.95
C LEU A 111 20.05 -0.88 15.42
N ILE A 112 20.63 -0.91 16.61
CA ILE A 112 21.00 -2.16 17.29
C ILE A 112 20.04 -2.35 18.45
N VAL A 113 19.22 -3.40 18.39
CA VAL A 113 18.32 -3.77 19.49
C VAL A 113 19.00 -4.87 20.31
N PRO A 114 19.41 -4.60 21.56
CA PRO A 114 20.05 -5.61 22.40
C PRO A 114 19.16 -6.82 22.64
N ARG A 115 19.77 -7.94 23.04
CA ARG A 115 19.00 -9.10 23.52
C ARG A 115 18.16 -8.72 24.75
N SER A 116 17.01 -9.35 24.94
CA SER A 116 16.14 -9.10 26.09
C SER A 116 15.77 -7.61 26.26
N SER A 117 15.66 -6.88 25.14
CA SER A 117 15.38 -5.45 25.11
C SER A 117 14.48 -5.10 23.92
N PHE A 118 13.95 -3.90 23.91
CA PHE A 118 13.28 -3.30 22.76
C PHE A 118 13.91 -1.94 22.43
N SER A 119 13.47 -1.32 21.34
CA SER A 119 13.82 0.05 20.96
C SER A 119 12.62 0.73 20.32
N GLU A 120 12.44 2.01 20.63
CA GLU A 120 11.33 2.82 20.16
C GLU A 120 11.85 3.94 19.25
N ILE A 121 11.19 4.12 18.11
CA ILE A 121 11.39 5.28 17.24
C ILE A 121 10.12 6.11 17.30
N LYS A 122 10.23 7.29 17.91
CA LYS A 122 9.14 8.26 18.04
C LYS A 122 9.09 9.18 16.83
N VAL A 123 7.88 9.37 16.30
CA VAL A 123 7.60 10.13 15.09
C VAL A 123 6.51 11.14 15.43
N GLU A 124 6.82 12.43 15.30
CA GLU A 124 5.89 13.51 15.57
C GLU A 124 5.06 13.84 14.33
N VAL A 125 3.75 13.68 14.44
CA VAL A 125 2.79 14.02 13.39
C VAL A 125 2.12 15.33 13.74
N SER A 126 2.36 16.35 12.91
CA SER A 126 1.88 17.72 13.16
C SER A 126 0.39 17.91 12.87
N GLU A 127 -0.17 17.14 11.95
CA GLU A 127 -1.57 17.29 11.51
C GLU A 127 -2.23 15.93 11.25
N PRO A 128 -3.52 15.77 11.57
CA PRO A 128 -4.29 14.61 11.12
C PRO A 128 -4.23 14.44 9.60
N GLY A 129 -4.17 13.20 9.15
CA GLY A 129 -4.16 12.81 7.75
C GLY A 129 -2.76 12.66 7.13
N MET A 130 -1.68 13.01 7.83
CA MET A 130 -0.32 12.66 7.40
C MET A 130 -0.13 11.14 7.36
N ILE A 131 0.89 10.70 6.64
CA ILE A 131 1.16 9.29 6.41
C ILE A 131 2.56 8.98 6.91
N ILE A 132 2.65 7.99 7.79
CA ILE A 132 3.91 7.38 8.19
C ILE A 132 4.15 6.20 7.26
N GLU A 133 5.30 6.19 6.62
CA GLU A 133 5.78 5.08 5.79
C GLU A 133 7.04 4.52 6.44
N TRP A 134 7.08 3.20 6.62
CA TRP A 134 8.26 2.51 7.14
C TRP A 134 8.76 1.47 6.17
N GLU A 135 10.07 1.28 6.21
CA GLU A 135 10.75 0.19 5.55
C GLU A 135 11.92 -0.26 6.40
N PHE A 136 12.10 -1.57 6.62
CA PHE A 136 13.25 -2.07 7.34
C PHE A 136 13.75 -3.44 6.88
N GLU A 137 15.03 -3.70 7.13
CA GLU A 137 15.69 -4.99 6.97
C GLU A 137 16.48 -5.35 8.24
N ILE A 138 16.39 -6.61 8.63
CA ILE A 138 17.07 -7.22 9.77
C ILE A 138 18.21 -8.06 9.21
N LYS A 139 19.42 -7.89 9.76
CA LYS A 139 20.56 -8.70 9.32
C LYS A 139 20.48 -10.17 9.65
N SER A 140 19.70 -10.56 10.66
CA SER A 140 19.61 -11.96 11.07
C SER A 140 18.36 -12.30 11.87
N LYS A 141 17.62 -13.31 11.37
CA LYS A 141 16.38 -13.84 11.96
C LYS A 141 15.31 -12.74 12.10
N ASP A 142 14.27 -13.06 12.85
CA ASP A 142 13.18 -12.16 13.12
C ASP A 142 13.45 -11.06 14.17
N ILE A 143 12.59 -10.05 14.16
CA ILE A 143 12.36 -9.06 15.23
C ILE A 143 10.85 -8.89 15.45
N GLY A 144 10.43 -8.58 16.67
CA GLY A 144 9.08 -8.10 16.92
C GLY A 144 8.93 -6.68 16.39
N PHE A 145 7.85 -6.39 15.68
CA PHE A 145 7.57 -5.05 15.17
C PHE A 145 6.12 -4.66 15.41
N GLY A 146 5.89 -3.43 15.88
CA GLY A 146 4.56 -2.86 16.05
C GLY A 146 4.55 -1.34 15.88
N LEU A 147 3.35 -0.77 15.74
CA LEU A 147 3.11 0.67 15.64
C LEU A 147 2.05 1.08 16.67
N TYR A 148 2.33 2.16 17.39
CA TYR A 148 1.47 2.68 18.45
C TYR A 148 1.26 4.19 18.29
N PHE A 149 0.19 4.69 18.88
CA PHE A 149 -0.05 6.12 19.11
C PHE A 149 0.00 6.41 20.61
N GLU A 150 0.79 7.40 21.02
CA GLU A 150 0.86 7.88 22.40
C GLU A 150 -0.31 8.86 22.62
N ASP A 151 -1.27 8.49 23.45
CA ASP A 151 -2.43 9.33 23.72
C ASP A 151 -2.11 10.49 24.69
N SER A 152 -3.11 11.33 24.98
CA SER A 152 -2.96 12.47 25.91
C SER A 152 -2.55 12.06 27.33
N SER A 153 -2.80 10.82 27.72
CA SER A 153 -2.44 10.23 29.02
C SER A 153 -1.06 9.58 29.00
N LYS A 154 -0.36 9.62 27.87
CA LYS A 154 0.89 8.88 27.57
C LYS A 154 0.73 7.36 27.58
N GLU A 155 -0.49 6.87 27.38
CA GLU A 155 -0.74 5.46 27.17
C GLU A 155 -0.56 5.12 25.69
N MET A 156 0.02 3.95 25.42
CA MET A 156 0.26 3.47 24.07
C MET A 156 -0.98 2.76 23.53
N VAL A 157 -1.64 3.36 22.56
CA VAL A 157 -2.75 2.75 21.81
C VAL A 157 -2.18 1.98 20.63
N ASP A 158 -2.50 0.69 20.57
CA ASP A 158 -2.16 -0.21 19.46
C ASP A 158 -2.75 0.28 18.13
N ILE A 159 -1.92 0.30 17.09
CA ILE A 159 -2.33 0.52 15.69
C ILE A 159 -1.97 -0.69 14.84
N VAL A 160 -0.73 -1.15 15.00
CA VAL A 160 -0.24 -2.41 14.45
C VAL A 160 0.27 -3.24 15.61
N SER A 161 -0.46 -4.30 15.94
CA SER A 161 -0.06 -5.22 17.00
C SER A 161 1.28 -5.87 16.68
N VAL A 162 2.08 -6.14 17.72
CA VAL A 162 3.42 -6.70 17.55
C VAL A 162 3.37 -8.07 16.88
N GLN A 163 4.08 -8.20 15.76
CA GLN A 163 4.29 -9.46 15.05
C GLN A 163 5.78 -9.75 14.90
N ARG A 164 6.14 -11.05 14.86
CA ARG A 164 7.53 -11.47 14.58
C ARG A 164 7.74 -11.51 13.08
N ILE A 165 8.61 -10.65 12.59
CA ILE A 165 8.86 -10.43 11.16
C ILE A 165 10.29 -10.84 10.85
N ASP A 166 10.48 -11.64 9.80
CA ASP A 166 11.77 -11.97 9.20
C ASP A 166 11.86 -11.29 7.82
N THR A 167 12.99 -10.69 7.52
CA THR A 167 13.25 -9.93 6.29
C THR A 167 14.36 -10.57 5.44
N GLU A 168 14.62 -11.87 5.61
CA GLU A 168 15.68 -12.59 4.87
C GLU A 168 15.49 -12.49 3.35
N GLU A 169 14.25 -12.57 2.88
CA GLU A 169 13.93 -12.48 1.45
C GLU A 169 13.62 -11.05 0.98
N PHE A 170 12.86 -10.29 1.77
CA PHE A 170 12.38 -8.95 1.40
C PHE A 170 12.42 -7.98 2.57
N SER A 171 12.65 -6.70 2.29
CA SER A 171 12.43 -5.64 3.27
C SER A 171 10.96 -5.62 3.70
N GLU A 172 10.71 -5.44 4.99
CA GLU A 172 9.36 -5.20 5.48
C GLU A 172 8.97 -3.76 5.16
N THR A 173 7.78 -3.55 4.61
CA THR A 173 7.27 -2.22 4.25
C THR A 173 5.84 -2.05 4.71
N GLY A 174 5.49 -0.85 5.14
CA GLY A 174 4.11 -0.52 5.47
C GLY A 174 3.88 0.98 5.52
N CYS A 175 2.61 1.35 5.60
CA CYS A 175 2.21 2.73 5.79
C CYS A 175 0.97 2.82 6.68
N HIS A 176 0.82 3.95 7.36
CA HIS A 176 -0.35 4.25 8.18
C HIS A 176 -0.76 5.71 8.01
N LYS A 177 -2.05 5.94 7.71
CA LYS A 177 -2.65 7.28 7.69
C LYS A 177 -3.01 7.67 9.12
N CYS A 178 -2.33 8.68 9.64
CA CYS A 178 -2.45 9.14 11.01
C CYS A 178 -3.79 9.85 11.21
N GLU A 179 -4.70 9.29 11.99
CA GLU A 179 -6.01 9.91 12.25
C GLU A 179 -5.91 11.13 13.17
N LYS A 180 -4.83 11.26 13.94
CA LYS A 180 -4.62 12.31 14.93
C LYS A 180 -3.22 12.89 14.79
N ALA A 181 -3.07 14.16 15.15
CA ALA A 181 -1.76 14.73 15.43
C ALA A 181 -1.25 14.21 16.78
N GLY A 182 0.07 14.08 16.91
CA GLY A 182 0.72 13.59 18.12
C GLY A 182 1.87 12.63 17.82
N THR A 183 2.31 11.92 18.84
CA THR A 183 3.47 11.03 18.77
C THR A 183 3.04 9.62 18.39
N TYR A 184 3.61 9.13 17.30
CA TYR A 184 3.52 7.72 16.89
C TYR A 184 4.82 7.00 17.22
N VAL A 185 4.75 5.74 17.62
CA VAL A 185 5.91 4.97 18.08
C VAL A 185 6.03 3.68 17.30
N LEU A 186 7.12 3.55 16.56
CA LEU A 186 7.53 2.29 15.95
C LEU A 186 8.33 1.51 17.00
N LEU A 187 7.84 0.33 17.36
CA LEU A 187 8.48 -0.55 18.35
C LEU A 187 9.23 -1.67 17.63
N PHE A 188 10.52 -1.79 17.91
CA PHE A 188 11.35 -2.93 17.54
C PHE A 188 11.66 -3.76 18.80
N ASP A 189 10.97 -4.88 18.95
CA ASP A 189 11.02 -5.74 20.13
C ASP A 189 11.94 -6.96 19.92
N ASN A 190 12.95 -7.07 20.78
CA ASN A 190 13.85 -8.21 20.86
C ASN A 190 13.90 -8.80 22.29
N SER A 191 12.88 -8.52 23.11
CA SER A 191 12.75 -8.97 24.50
C SER A 191 12.77 -10.49 24.62
N TYR A 192 12.30 -11.21 23.59
CA TYR A 192 12.29 -12.66 23.54
C TYR A 192 13.66 -13.29 23.22
N SER A 193 14.65 -12.53 22.77
CA SER A 193 15.97 -13.09 22.41
C SER A 193 16.87 -13.30 23.62
N TRP A 194 17.34 -14.53 23.80
CA TRP A 194 18.20 -14.89 24.95
C TRP A 194 19.70 -14.62 24.73
N MET A 195 20.16 -14.62 23.47
CA MET A 195 21.61 -14.61 23.18
C MET A 195 22.05 -13.55 22.16
N ARG A 196 21.15 -13.05 21.30
CA ARG A 196 21.53 -12.23 20.15
C ARG A 196 20.87 -10.86 20.17
N SER A 197 21.67 -9.83 19.92
CA SER A 197 21.16 -8.53 19.47
C SER A 197 20.68 -8.62 18.03
N LYS A 198 19.90 -7.62 17.60
CA LYS A 198 19.41 -7.47 16.23
C LYS A 198 19.97 -6.19 15.65
N GLU A 199 20.51 -6.27 14.45
CA GLU A 199 20.85 -5.10 13.65
C GLU A 199 19.74 -4.88 12.64
N VAL A 200 19.06 -3.75 12.77
CA VAL A 200 17.95 -3.31 11.92
C VAL A 200 18.42 -2.10 11.14
N HIS A 201 18.35 -2.17 9.81
CA HIS A 201 18.41 -0.98 8.97
C HIS A 201 16.98 -0.55 8.69
N TYR A 202 16.65 0.72 8.93
CA TYR A 202 15.27 1.19 8.80
C TYR A 202 15.22 2.58 8.19
N ARG A 203 14.10 2.90 7.57
CA ARG A 203 13.76 4.24 7.10
C ARG A 203 12.31 4.52 7.46
N VAL A 204 12.07 5.70 8.03
CA VAL A 204 10.73 6.20 8.30
C VAL A 204 10.58 7.55 7.61
N VAL A 205 9.49 7.71 6.87
CA VAL A 205 9.15 8.96 6.17
C VAL A 205 7.78 9.40 6.63
N ILE A 206 7.62 10.70 6.88
CA ILE A 206 6.32 11.33 7.08
C ILE A 206 6.02 12.16 5.84
N SER A 207 4.85 11.96 5.24
CA SER A 207 4.39 12.77 4.11
C SER A 207 2.99 13.31 4.37
N SER A 208 2.70 14.53 3.89
CA SER A 208 1.34 15.05 3.97
C SER A 208 0.46 14.34 2.94
N SER A 209 -0.71 13.88 3.38
CA SER A 209 -1.79 13.60 2.44
C SER A 209 -2.28 14.95 1.95
N LYS A 210 -1.73 15.48 0.85
CA LYS A 210 -2.30 16.67 0.21
C LYS A 210 -3.76 16.38 -0.07
N THR A 211 -4.64 16.90 0.79
CA THR A 211 -6.08 16.73 0.68
C THR A 211 -6.59 17.87 -0.18
N LEU A 212 -7.38 17.51 -1.19
CA LEU A 212 -8.14 18.39 -2.06
C LEU A 212 -8.86 19.46 -1.22
N GLY A 213 -8.61 20.73 -1.53
CA GLY A 213 -9.66 21.74 -1.39
C GLY A 213 -10.74 21.44 -2.43
N ASP A 214 -11.97 21.35 -1.97
CA ASP A 214 -13.23 21.61 -2.68
C ASP A 214 -13.26 21.23 -4.17
N ILE A 215 -13.68 20.00 -4.45
CA ILE A 215 -14.43 19.75 -5.68
C ILE A 215 -15.74 19.10 -5.24
N SER A 216 -16.79 19.92 -5.28
CA SER A 216 -18.17 19.50 -5.19
C SER A 216 -18.41 18.33 -6.14
N LEU A 217 -18.99 17.26 -5.59
CA LEU A 217 -19.65 16.24 -6.37
C LEU A 217 -20.97 16.85 -6.86
N ASP A 218 -20.91 17.51 -8.02
CA ASP A 218 -22.08 17.69 -8.88
C ASP A 218 -22.14 16.53 -9.89
#